data_AF-A0A534N8X6-F1
#
_entry.id   AF-A0A534N8X6-F1
#
_cell.length_a   1.000
_cell.length_b   1.000
_cell.length_c   1.000
_cell.angle_alpha   90.00
_cell.angle_beta   90.00
_cell.angle_gamma   90.00
#
_symmetry.space_group_name_H-M   'P 1'
#
loop_
_entity.id
_entity.type
_entity.pdbx_description
1 polymer ?
#
loop_
_entity_poly.entity_id
_entity_poly.type
_entity_poly.pdbx_seq_one_letter_code
_entity_poly.pdbx_strand_id
1 'polypeptide(L)'
;MPRLMVFVACLAAAACRKASQPQPRFCDQDLSGLWLNSSDRHFAYHFREDGGVIRGDYLQREDDGGLSNPAEPISFELHRTNEAVSGVMRTTGESPSGRACPVEFETRISDCKPDALQVVVEVSAALGEDCKRTPAADGGIAPRDLREFRFERAGR
;
A
#
# COMPACT_ATOMS: atom_id res chain seq x y z
N MET A 1 -15.50 26.45 72.80
CA MET A 1 -14.44 27.36 72.30
C MET A 1 -13.10 26.66 72.48
N PRO A 2 -12.09 26.71 71.57
CA PRO A 2 -12.02 26.69 70.09
C PRO A 2 -11.39 25.35 69.57
N ARG A 3 -11.77 24.80 68.41
CA ARG A 3 -11.12 24.95 67.07
C ARG A 3 -9.60 24.73 67.03
N LEU A 4 -9.15 23.61 66.43
CA LEU A 4 -8.19 23.61 65.31
C LEU A 4 -8.13 22.21 64.66
N MET A 5 -8.90 22.01 63.59
CA MET A 5 -8.69 20.91 62.64
C MET A 5 -7.68 21.41 61.60
N VAL A 6 -6.49 20.83 61.55
CA VAL A 6 -5.52 21.06 60.48
C VAL A 6 -5.70 19.94 59.45
N PHE A 7 -6.53 20.19 58.44
CA PHE A 7 -6.59 19.36 57.24
C PHE A 7 -5.42 19.77 56.34
N VAL A 8 -4.34 18.97 56.34
CA VAL A 8 -3.30 19.03 55.30
C VAL A 8 -3.87 18.35 54.06
N ALA A 9 -4.42 19.14 53.15
CA ALA A 9 -4.86 18.69 51.85
C ALA A 9 -3.62 18.57 50.92
N CYS A 10 -3.12 17.36 50.75
CA CYS A 10 -2.19 17.03 49.67
C CYS A 10 -2.91 17.16 48.32
N LEU A 11 -2.77 18.31 47.67
CA LEU A 11 -3.15 18.51 46.27
C LEU A 11 -2.13 17.78 45.38
N ALA A 12 -2.29 16.47 45.26
CA ALA A 12 -1.69 15.70 44.18
C ALA A 12 -2.38 16.12 42.87
N ALA A 13 -1.83 17.13 42.20
CA ALA A 13 -2.19 17.47 40.84
C ALA A 13 -1.74 16.31 39.92
N ALA A 14 -2.56 15.26 39.85
CA ALA A 14 -2.50 14.29 38.79
C ALA A 14 -2.88 15.01 37.50
N ALA A 15 -1.87 15.61 36.85
CA ALA A 15 -1.97 16.07 35.49
C ALA A 15 -2.13 14.84 34.59
N CYS A 16 -3.35 14.29 34.55
CA CYS A 16 -3.78 13.38 33.50
C CYS A 16 -3.73 14.20 32.20
N ARG A 17 -2.56 14.20 31.55
CA ARG A 17 -2.48 14.49 30.12
C ARG A 17 -3.42 13.49 29.48
N LYS A 18 -4.63 13.95 29.09
CA LYS A 18 -5.51 13.21 28.19
C LYS A 18 -4.63 12.78 27.03
N ALA A 19 -4.26 11.51 26.98
CA ALA A 19 -3.66 10.94 25.80
C ALA A 19 -4.68 11.15 24.69
N SER A 20 -4.37 12.00 23.73
CA SER A 20 -5.19 12.16 22.53
C SER A 20 -5.38 10.76 21.96
N GLN A 21 -6.64 10.32 21.83
CA GLN A 21 -6.91 9.04 21.18
C GLN A 21 -6.28 9.09 19.77
N PRO A 22 -5.55 8.05 19.35
CA PRO A 22 -5.03 8.00 17.98
C PRO A 22 -6.19 8.20 17.01
N GLN A 23 -6.07 9.18 16.12
CA GLN A 23 -7.06 9.35 15.06
C GLN A 23 -6.98 8.12 14.14
N PRO A 24 -8.11 7.54 13.74
CA PRO A 24 -8.11 6.41 12.81
C PRO A 24 -7.47 6.84 11.50
N ARG A 25 -6.47 6.07 11.06
CA ARG A 25 -5.81 6.28 9.76
C ARG A 25 -6.59 5.55 8.68
N PHE A 26 -6.47 6.02 7.44
CA PHE A 26 -6.97 5.24 6.31
C PHE A 26 -6.34 3.83 6.32
N CYS A 27 -7.22 2.82 6.23
CA CYS A 27 -6.88 1.42 6.13
C CYS A 27 -6.08 0.83 7.32
N ASP A 28 -6.29 1.31 8.56
CA ASP A 28 -5.49 1.03 9.77
C ASP A 28 -5.29 -0.46 10.20
N GLN A 29 -5.77 -1.42 9.42
CA GLN A 29 -5.46 -2.84 9.60
C GLN A 29 -4.04 -3.18 9.14
N ASP A 30 -3.46 -4.24 9.72
CA ASP A 30 -2.24 -4.85 9.22
C ASP A 30 -2.48 -5.48 7.85
N LEU A 31 -1.75 -5.01 6.84
CA LEU A 31 -1.85 -5.50 5.47
C LEU A 31 -0.92 -6.68 5.19
N SER A 32 -0.13 -7.13 6.17
CA SER A 32 0.75 -8.27 6.02
C SER A 32 -0.03 -9.56 5.69
N GLY A 33 0.61 -10.44 4.91
CA GLY A 33 0.08 -11.74 4.52
C GLY A 33 -0.17 -11.87 3.01
N LEU A 34 -0.86 -12.95 2.65
CA LEU A 34 -1.17 -13.30 1.27
C LEU A 34 -2.53 -12.73 0.84
N TRP A 35 -2.53 -12.08 -0.32
CA TRP A 35 -3.68 -11.49 -0.98
C TRP A 35 -3.84 -12.10 -2.37
N LEU A 36 -5.06 -12.39 -2.77
CA LEU A 36 -5.42 -13.07 -4.01
C LEU A 36 -6.18 -12.09 -4.88
N ASN A 37 -5.82 -11.98 -6.16
CA ASN A 37 -6.59 -11.16 -7.08
C ASN A 37 -7.93 -11.86 -7.39
N SER A 38 -9.04 -11.16 -7.19
CA SER A 38 -10.38 -11.69 -7.49
C SER A 38 -10.72 -11.63 -8.98
N SER A 39 -10.09 -10.72 -9.72
CA SER A 39 -10.34 -10.51 -11.16
C SER A 39 -9.55 -11.48 -12.03
N ASP A 40 -8.36 -11.90 -11.60
CA ASP A 40 -7.57 -12.91 -12.29
C ASP A 40 -7.02 -13.92 -11.29
N ARG A 41 -7.42 -15.18 -11.47
CA ARG A 41 -7.04 -16.21 -10.52
C ARG A 41 -5.54 -16.51 -10.54
N HIS A 42 -4.78 -16.09 -11.54
CA HIS A 42 -3.36 -16.43 -11.64
C HIS A 42 -2.46 -15.49 -10.84
N PHE A 43 -3.05 -14.51 -10.13
CA PHE A 43 -2.31 -13.45 -9.46
C PHE A 43 -2.48 -13.52 -7.94
N ALA A 44 -1.36 -13.51 -7.23
CA ALA A 44 -1.30 -13.37 -5.79
C ALA A 44 -0.22 -12.35 -5.38
N TYR A 45 -0.36 -11.80 -4.17
CA TYR A 45 0.52 -10.78 -3.64
C TYR A 45 0.84 -11.09 -2.19
N HIS A 46 2.13 -11.14 -1.84
CA HIS A 46 2.56 -11.35 -0.47
C HIS A 46 3.10 -10.04 0.10
N PHE A 47 2.42 -9.49 1.10
CA PHE A 47 2.75 -8.22 1.72
C PHE A 47 3.38 -8.38 3.09
N ARG A 48 4.29 -7.46 3.43
CA ARG A 48 4.92 -7.28 4.73
C ARG A 48 4.84 -5.81 5.10
N GLU A 49 4.23 -5.50 6.24
CA GLU A 49 4.12 -4.13 6.75
C GLU A 49 5.09 -3.92 7.92
N ASP A 50 5.89 -2.86 7.86
CA ASP A 50 6.77 -2.42 8.94
C ASP A 50 6.84 -0.89 8.99
N GLY A 51 6.56 -0.31 10.16
CA GLY A 51 6.63 1.15 10.36
C GLY A 51 5.71 1.98 9.44
N GLY A 52 4.64 1.40 8.89
CA GLY A 52 3.77 2.05 7.90
C GLY A 52 4.28 1.97 6.46
N VAL A 53 5.37 1.22 6.20
CA VAL A 53 5.83 0.87 4.85
C VAL A 53 5.37 -0.55 4.55
N ILE A 54 4.59 -0.71 3.48
CA ILE A 54 4.12 -2.00 2.98
C ILE A 54 5.01 -2.39 1.81
N ARG A 55 5.77 -3.48 1.97
CA ARG A 55 6.55 -4.09 0.89
C ARG A 55 5.85 -5.33 0.39
N GLY A 56 5.79 -5.51 -0.92
CA GLY A 56 5.08 -6.61 -1.53
C GLY A 56 5.82 -7.29 -2.66
N ASP A 57 5.51 -8.55 -2.86
CA ASP A 57 5.98 -9.35 -3.99
C ASP A 57 4.76 -9.93 -4.73
N TYR A 58 4.77 -9.85 -6.06
CA TYR A 58 3.87 -10.61 -6.91
C TYR A 58 4.28 -12.09 -6.91
N LEU A 59 3.28 -12.96 -6.83
CA LEU A 59 3.43 -14.40 -6.95
C LEU A 59 2.47 -14.89 -8.05
N GLN A 60 2.99 -15.76 -8.91
CA GLN A 60 2.20 -16.49 -9.87
C GLN A 60 1.41 -17.56 -9.10
N ARG A 61 0.09 -17.59 -9.28
CA ARG A 61 -0.77 -18.66 -8.75
C ARG A 61 -1.07 -19.64 -9.88
N GLU A 62 -0.70 -20.89 -9.65
CA GLU A 62 -0.93 -22.00 -10.56
C GLU A 62 -2.38 -22.51 -10.45
N ASP A 63 -2.82 -23.30 -11.43
CA ASP A 63 -4.18 -23.83 -11.49
C ASP A 63 -4.55 -24.73 -10.29
N ASP A 64 -3.56 -25.36 -9.66
CA ASP A 64 -3.72 -26.16 -8.45
C ASP A 64 -3.68 -25.34 -7.15
N GLY A 65 -3.54 -24.01 -7.26
CA GLY A 65 -3.41 -23.10 -6.13
C GLY A 65 -1.99 -22.96 -5.59
N GLY A 66 -1.01 -23.64 -6.18
CA GLY A 66 0.41 -23.46 -5.89
C GLY A 66 0.87 -22.03 -6.17
N LEU A 67 1.89 -21.58 -5.44
CA LEU A 67 2.49 -20.26 -5.60
C LEU A 67 3.93 -20.41 -6.10
N SER A 68 4.26 -19.69 -7.16
CA SER A 68 5.59 -19.65 -7.74
C SER A 68 6.06 -18.20 -7.93
N ASN A 69 7.37 -18.00 -7.96
CA ASN A 69 7.91 -16.69 -8.31
C ASN A 69 7.80 -16.49 -9.82
N PRO A 70 7.44 -15.29 -10.28
CA PRO A 70 7.48 -14.97 -11.71
C PRO A 70 8.92 -15.04 -12.25
N ALA A 71 9.06 -15.24 -13.56
CA ALA A 71 10.35 -15.17 -14.22
C ALA A 71 11.00 -13.77 -14.06
N GLU A 72 10.18 -12.72 -14.13
CA GLU A 72 10.58 -11.35 -13.85
C GLU A 72 9.93 -10.86 -12.54
N PRO A 73 10.73 -10.46 -11.54
CA PRO A 73 10.20 -9.97 -10.27
C PRO A 73 9.34 -8.72 -10.44
N ILE A 74 8.16 -8.72 -9.82
CA ILE A 74 7.33 -7.54 -9.65
C ILE A 74 7.21 -7.29 -8.15
N SER A 75 7.55 -6.08 -7.72
CA SER A 75 7.56 -5.71 -6.30
C SER A 75 6.72 -4.46 -6.05
N PHE A 76 6.28 -4.30 -4.81
CA PHE A 76 5.47 -3.17 -4.36
C PHE A 76 6.18 -2.49 -3.20
N GLU A 77 6.10 -1.16 -3.18
CA GLU A 77 6.45 -0.36 -2.02
C GLU A 77 5.40 0.74 -1.85
N LEU A 78 4.57 0.58 -0.84
CA LEU A 78 3.50 1.51 -0.50
C LEU A 78 3.78 2.14 0.86
N HIS A 79 3.35 3.38 1.02
CA HIS A 79 3.50 4.15 2.25
C HIS A 79 2.12 4.49 2.78
N ARG A 80 1.91 4.20 4.06
CA ARG A 80 0.70 4.57 4.79
C ARG A 80 0.88 5.96 5.37
N THR A 81 -0.10 6.82 5.14
CA THR A 81 -0.25 8.13 5.79
C THR A 81 -1.53 8.13 6.64
N ASN A 82 -2.03 9.28 7.07
CA ASN A 82 -3.34 9.36 7.71
C ASN A 82 -4.48 9.26 6.68
N GLU A 83 -4.21 9.64 5.43
CA GLU A 83 -5.22 9.85 4.40
C GLU A 83 -5.22 8.75 3.32
N ALA A 84 -4.09 8.07 3.11
CA ALA A 84 -3.92 7.12 2.02
C ALA A 84 -2.89 6.02 2.32
N VAL A 85 -3.00 4.92 1.57
CA VAL A 85 -1.92 3.95 1.35
C VAL A 85 -1.60 3.97 -0.13
N SER A 86 -0.41 4.44 -0.49
CA SER A 86 -0.01 4.65 -1.89
C SER A 86 1.50 4.55 -2.08
N GLY A 87 1.92 4.25 -3.30
CA GLY A 87 3.32 4.16 -3.68
C GLY A 87 3.45 3.60 -5.09
N VAL A 88 4.38 2.66 -5.28
CA VAL A 88 4.71 2.14 -6.61
C VAL A 88 4.72 0.62 -6.66
N MET A 89 4.32 0.10 -7.80
CA MET A 89 4.63 -1.24 -8.28
C MET A 89 5.82 -1.14 -9.24
N ARG A 90 6.90 -1.87 -8.98
CA ARG A 90 8.12 -1.89 -9.79
C ARG A 90 8.18 -3.15 -10.62
N THR A 91 8.45 -2.99 -11.90
CA THR A 91 8.63 -4.08 -12.87
C THR A 91 9.56 -3.64 -13.99
N THR A 92 9.66 -4.45 -15.04
CA THR A 92 10.39 -4.18 -16.27
C THR A 92 9.40 -3.95 -17.41
N GLY A 93 9.62 -2.91 -18.20
CA GLY A 93 8.94 -2.68 -19.47
C GLY A 93 9.94 -2.66 -20.63
N GLU A 94 9.46 -2.44 -21.85
CA GLU A 94 10.28 -2.42 -23.05
C GLU A 94 10.31 -1.03 -23.70
N SER A 95 11.49 -0.59 -24.15
CA SER A 95 11.63 0.57 -25.04
C SER A 95 11.23 0.20 -26.49
N PRO A 96 11.10 1.18 -27.41
CA PRO A 96 10.78 0.92 -28.81
C PRO A 96 11.78 -0.02 -29.52
N SER A 97 13.05 0.01 -29.13
CA SER A 97 14.09 -0.90 -29.60
C SER A 97 14.06 -2.30 -28.97
N GLY A 98 13.16 -2.58 -28.03
CA GLY A 98 13.06 -3.84 -27.29
C GLY A 98 14.01 -3.92 -26.10
N ARG A 99 14.57 -2.80 -25.63
CA ARG A 99 15.45 -2.79 -24.45
C ARG A 99 14.61 -2.88 -23.18
N ALA A 100 14.96 -3.81 -22.30
CA ALA A 100 14.42 -3.89 -20.94
C ALA A 100 14.72 -2.61 -20.14
N CYS A 101 13.68 -2.01 -19.57
CA CYS A 101 13.74 -0.76 -18.83
C CYS A 101 12.99 -0.90 -17.49
N PRO A 102 13.57 -0.45 -16.36
CA PRO A 102 12.83 -0.41 -15.10
C PRO A 102 11.66 0.58 -15.22
N VAL A 103 10.49 0.18 -14.71
CA VAL A 103 9.29 1.02 -14.71
C VAL A 103 8.61 0.94 -13.34
N GLU A 104 8.12 2.10 -12.89
CA GLU A 104 7.40 2.24 -11.63
C GLU A 104 5.98 2.69 -11.91
N PHE A 105 5.00 1.81 -11.71
CA PHE A 105 3.59 2.09 -11.88
C PHE A 105 2.98 2.63 -10.59
N GLU A 106 2.21 3.72 -10.68
CA GLU A 106 1.47 4.24 -9.53
C GLU A 106 0.53 3.18 -8.96
N THR A 107 0.51 3.03 -7.64
CA THR A 107 -0.38 2.09 -6.96
C THR A 107 -0.95 2.73 -5.69
N ARG A 108 -2.26 2.59 -5.46
CA ARG A 108 -2.92 3.06 -4.24
C ARG A 108 -4.07 2.15 -3.82
N ILE A 109 -4.33 2.08 -2.53
CA ILE A 109 -5.54 1.43 -1.99
C ILE A 109 -6.66 2.47 -1.98
N SER A 110 -7.78 2.19 -2.64
CA SER A 110 -8.95 3.07 -2.72
C SER A 110 -10.02 2.75 -1.67
N ASP A 111 -10.15 1.48 -1.29
CA ASP A 111 -11.06 1.01 -0.24
C ASP A 111 -10.43 -0.16 0.52
N CYS A 112 -10.75 -0.27 1.81
CA CYS A 112 -10.09 -1.18 2.72
C CYS A 112 -11.09 -1.82 3.69
N LYS A 113 -11.41 -3.09 3.43
CA LYS A 113 -12.27 -3.95 4.25
C LYS A 113 -11.43 -5.02 4.95
N PRO A 114 -11.90 -5.64 6.05
CA PRO A 114 -11.09 -6.57 6.84
C PRO A 114 -10.43 -7.72 6.05
N ASP A 115 -11.11 -8.20 5.01
CA ASP A 115 -10.72 -9.33 4.17
C ASP A 115 -10.55 -8.96 2.69
N ALA A 116 -10.70 -7.68 2.33
CA ALA A 116 -10.63 -7.25 0.95
C ALA A 116 -10.12 -5.82 0.77
N LEU A 117 -9.34 -5.61 -0.29
CA LEU A 117 -8.82 -4.31 -0.71
C LEU A 117 -9.32 -3.98 -2.11
N GLN A 118 -9.69 -2.72 -2.34
CA GLN A 118 -9.73 -2.16 -3.69
C GLN A 118 -8.40 -1.45 -3.95
N VAL A 119 -7.70 -1.83 -5.02
CA VAL A 119 -6.37 -1.33 -5.35
C VAL A 119 -6.39 -0.77 -6.75
N VAL A 120 -6.06 0.51 -6.87
CA VAL A 120 -5.92 1.21 -8.16
C VAL A 120 -4.45 1.18 -8.57
N VAL A 121 -4.18 0.69 -9.77
CA VAL A 121 -2.83 0.47 -10.30
C VAL A 121 -2.74 1.08 -11.70
N GLU A 122 -1.64 1.77 -11.99
CA GLU A 122 -1.25 2.12 -13.36
C GLU A 122 -0.80 0.85 -14.09
N VAL A 123 -1.42 0.52 -15.21
CA VAL A 123 -1.17 -0.76 -15.90
C VAL A 123 -0.32 -0.63 -17.16
N SER A 124 -0.02 0.59 -17.59
CA SER A 124 0.81 0.84 -18.76
C SER A 124 1.50 2.19 -18.70
N ALA A 125 2.68 2.27 -19.30
CA ALA A 125 3.44 3.49 -19.50
C ALA A 125 4.27 3.37 -20.78
N ALA A 126 4.22 4.39 -21.64
CA ALA A 126 5.08 4.45 -22.80
C ALA A 126 6.49 4.90 -22.38
N LEU A 127 7.52 4.15 -22.80
CA LEU A 127 8.92 4.40 -22.47
C LEU A 127 9.69 4.85 -23.72
N GLY A 128 10.66 5.74 -23.52
CA GLY A 128 11.62 6.15 -24.53
C GLY A 128 12.91 5.34 -24.50
N GLU A 129 13.81 5.61 -25.45
CA GLU A 129 15.15 5.00 -25.54
C GLU A 129 16.10 5.42 -24.41
N ASP A 130 15.68 6.30 -23.50
CA ASP A 130 16.39 6.65 -22.27
C ASP A 130 15.78 5.97 -21.02
N CYS A 131 14.86 5.01 -21.20
CA CYS A 131 14.06 4.37 -20.15
C CYS A 131 13.24 5.35 -19.31
N LYS A 132 12.94 6.55 -19.83
CA LYS A 132 12.00 7.47 -19.19
C LYS A 132 10.66 7.41 -19.88
N ARG A 133 9.63 7.83 -19.15
CA ARG A 133 8.29 7.95 -19.69
C ARG A 133 8.25 8.99 -20.78
N THR A 134 7.58 8.68 -21.87
CA THR A 134 7.34 9.66 -22.92
C THR A 134 6.31 10.69 -22.43
N PRO A 135 6.51 11.97 -22.73
CA PRO A 135 5.53 13.00 -22.42
C PRO A 135 4.28 12.84 -23.29
N ALA A 136 3.21 13.52 -22.90
CA ALA A 136 2.04 13.69 -23.76
C ALA A 136 2.40 14.46 -25.05
N ALA A 137 1.52 14.39 -26.05
CA ALA A 137 1.73 15.05 -27.35
C ALA A 137 1.91 16.57 -27.26
N ASP A 138 1.39 17.20 -26.21
CA ASP A 138 1.55 18.63 -25.90
C ASP A 138 2.82 18.94 -25.09
N GLY A 139 3.68 17.95 -24.84
CA GLY A 139 4.87 18.06 -23.99
C GLY A 139 4.60 17.97 -22.49
N GLY A 140 3.34 17.74 -22.09
CA GLY A 140 2.92 17.58 -20.70
C GLY A 140 3.12 16.17 -20.14
N ILE A 141 2.53 15.90 -18.98
CA ILE A 141 2.53 14.58 -18.36
C ILE A 141 1.48 13.71 -19.07
N ALA A 142 1.90 12.56 -19.61
CA ALA A 142 0.98 11.60 -20.19
C ALA A 142 -0.04 11.10 -19.16
N PRO A 143 -1.33 11.00 -19.50
CA PRO A 143 -2.33 10.47 -18.60
C PRO A 143 -1.99 9.02 -18.22
N ARG A 144 -2.30 8.65 -16.98
CA ARG A 144 -2.09 7.31 -16.43
C ARG A 144 -3.24 6.39 -16.82
N ASP A 145 -2.94 5.21 -17.35
CA ASP A 145 -3.92 4.15 -17.55
C ASP A 145 -4.12 3.43 -16.21
N LEU A 146 -5.13 3.85 -15.45
CA LEU A 146 -5.43 3.34 -14.12
C LEU A 146 -6.52 2.28 -14.18
N ARG A 147 -6.32 1.16 -13.50
CA ARG A 147 -7.34 0.11 -13.30
C ARG A 147 -7.51 -0.20 -11.83
N GLU A 148 -8.74 -0.51 -11.44
CA GLU A 148 -9.05 -0.98 -10.09
C GLU A 148 -9.14 -2.51 -10.07
N PHE A 149 -8.48 -3.11 -9.09
CA PHE A 149 -8.48 -4.53 -8.81
C PHE A 149 -9.00 -4.78 -7.40
N ARG A 150 -9.64 -5.92 -7.21
CA ARG A 150 -10.04 -6.40 -5.89
C ARG A 150 -9.06 -7.47 -5.44
N PHE A 151 -8.46 -7.27 -4.26
CA PHE A 151 -7.61 -8.26 -3.62
C PHE A 151 -8.35 -8.83 -2.41
N GLU A 152 -8.38 -10.14 -2.27
CA GLU A 152 -8.99 -10.85 -1.16
C GLU A 152 -7.92 -11.52 -0.32
N ARG A 153 -8.04 -11.38 1.00
CA ARG A 153 -7.11 -12.02 1.93
C ARG A 153 -7.26 -13.53 1.79
N ALA A 154 -6.16 -14.25 1.63
CA ALA A 154 -6.21 -15.71 1.57
C ALA A 154 -6.84 -16.25 2.87
N GLY A 155 -7.93 -16.99 2.73
CA GLY A 155 -8.57 -17.69 3.85
C GLY A 155 -7.61 -18.69 4.48
N ARG A 156 -7.68 -18.82 5.81
CA ARG A 156 -6.96 -19.89 6.53
C ARG A 156 -7.62 -21.23 6.31
#